data_AF-A0A2V9MJM0-F1
#
_entry.id   AF-A0A2V9MJM0-F1
#
_cell.length_a   1.000
_cell.length_b   1.000
_cell.length_c   1.000
_cell.angle_alpha   90.00
_cell.angle_beta   90.00
_cell.angle_gamma   90.00
#
_symmetry.space_group_name_H-M   'P 1'
#
loop_
_entity.id
_entity.type
_entity.pdbx_description
1 polymer ?
#
loop_
_entity_poly.entity_id
_entity_poly.type
_entity_poly.pdbx_seq_one_letter_code
_entity_poly.pdbx_strand_id
1 'polypeptide(L)'
;MTLRTAPGWYLTLAGEERSFYELYRNYNWGAGPQDGNGYYLNRFLGSADFHLGSSTRFFFELKSGLEFGRTGGPRLVQDEDKLDVNQLFVEFHPPSHGDRPR
;
A
#
# COMPACT_ATOMS: atom_id res chain seq x y z
N MET A 1 10.01 -17.95 -6.25
CA MET A 1 11.26 -17.96 -5.47
C MET A 1 10.89 -18.14 -4.01
N THR A 2 10.99 -19.36 -3.50
CA THR A 2 10.52 -19.73 -2.15
C THR A 2 11.64 -19.42 -1.16
N LEU A 3 11.46 -18.43 -0.29
CA LEU A 3 12.43 -18.14 0.76
C LEU A 3 12.48 -19.32 1.72
N ARG A 4 13.65 -19.97 1.72
CA ARG A 4 14.04 -21.03 2.64
C ARG A 4 13.77 -20.54 4.07
N THR A 5 12.97 -21.28 4.81
CA THR A 5 12.64 -21.03 6.22
C THR A 5 13.93 -20.80 7.00
N ALA A 6 14.25 -19.54 7.29
CA ALA A 6 15.30 -19.22 8.24
C ALA A 6 14.71 -19.54 9.62
N PRO A 7 15.30 -20.45 10.42
CA PRO A 7 14.77 -20.82 11.74
C PRO A 7 14.91 -19.71 12.81
N GLY A 8 14.94 -18.44 12.40
CA GLY A 8 15.20 -17.27 13.23
C GLY A 8 14.26 -16.12 12.92
N TRP A 9 14.63 -14.92 13.35
CA TRP A 9 13.82 -13.72 13.15
C TRP A 9 14.25 -13.01 11.88
N TYR A 10 13.28 -12.59 11.06
CA TYR A 10 13.56 -11.81 9.85
C TYR A 10 12.47 -10.80 9.56
N LEU A 11 12.85 -9.74 8.85
CA LEU A 11 11.98 -8.67 8.40
C LEU A 11 12.05 -8.60 6.87
N THR A 12 10.89 -8.61 6.22
CA THR A 12 10.76 -8.32 4.80
C THR A 12 10.10 -6.96 4.64
N LEU A 13 10.68 -6.11 3.80
CA LEU A 13 10.09 -4.83 3.41
C LEU A 13 9.64 -4.93 1.95
N ALA A 14 8.46 -4.41 1.64
CA ALA A 14 7.95 -4.34 0.28
C ALA A 14 7.27 -2.99 0.04
N GLY A 15 7.18 -2.61 -1.24
CA GLY A 15 6.45 -1.41 -1.63
C GLY A 15 5.98 -1.47 -3.08
N GLU A 16 4.92 -0.73 -3.35
CA GLU A 16 4.34 -0.52 -4.69
C GLU A 16 4.19 0.98 -4.92
N GLU A 17 4.51 1.42 -6.14
CA GLU A 17 4.13 2.71 -6.68
C GLU A 17 3.20 2.48 -7.87
N ARG A 18 2.14 3.27 -7.94
CA ARG A 18 1.31 3.40 -9.13
C ARG A 18 1.10 4.87 -9.47
N SER A 19 1.49 5.25 -10.66
CA SER A 19 1.27 6.59 -11.19
C SER A 19 0.22 6.57 -12.30
N PHE A 20 -0.63 7.59 -12.33
CA PHE A 20 -1.63 7.78 -13.36
C PHE A 20 -1.68 9.25 -13.80
N TYR A 21 -1.92 9.48 -15.08
CA TYR A 21 -2.09 10.82 -15.63
C TYR A 21 -3.47 10.94 -16.25
N GLU A 22 -4.21 11.99 -15.88
CA GLU A 22 -5.57 12.24 -16.36
C GLU A 22 -5.65 13.57 -17.09
N LEU A 23 -6.21 13.56 -18.29
CA LEU A 23 -6.50 14.75 -19.09
C LEU A 23 -7.97 14.71 -19.53
N TYR A 24 -8.67 15.80 -19.30
CA TYR A 24 -10.06 15.96 -19.70
C TYR A 24 -10.22 17.15 -20.64
N ARG A 25 -11.17 17.04 -21.55
CA ARG A 25 -11.70 18.19 -22.29
C ARG A 25 -13.15 18.39 -21.87
N ASN A 26 -13.49 19.59 -21.40
CA ASN A 26 -14.79 19.93 -20.83
C ASN A 26 -15.14 19.04 -19.62
N TYR A 27 -14.27 19.02 -18.60
CA TYR A 27 -14.53 18.29 -17.36
C TYR A 27 -15.87 18.73 -16.76
N ASN A 28 -16.66 17.76 -16.28
CA ASN A 28 -18.01 18.01 -15.74
C ASN A 28 -18.90 18.81 -16.71
N TRP A 29 -18.88 18.44 -17.99
CA TRP A 29 -19.60 19.14 -19.08
C TRP A 29 -19.25 20.64 -19.21
N GLY A 30 -18.05 21.04 -18.77
CA GLY A 30 -17.59 22.43 -18.79
C GLY A 30 -17.95 23.24 -17.54
N ALA A 31 -18.52 22.62 -16.52
CA ALA A 31 -18.84 23.30 -15.26
C ALA A 31 -17.66 23.23 -14.26
N GLY A 32 -17.40 24.35 -13.59
CA GLY A 32 -16.29 24.49 -12.62
C GLY A 32 -14.94 24.79 -13.28
N PRO A 33 -13.83 24.76 -12.52
CA PRO A 33 -12.50 25.02 -13.04
C PRO A 33 -12.14 24.06 -14.19
N GLN A 34 -11.59 24.62 -15.27
CA GLN A 34 -11.16 23.89 -16.46
C GLN A 34 -9.70 24.21 -16.75
N ASP A 35 -8.99 23.24 -17.30
CA ASP A 35 -7.62 23.40 -17.75
C ASP A 35 -7.36 22.69 -19.08
N GLY A 36 -6.22 23.04 -19.70
CA GLY A 36 -5.71 22.38 -20.90
C GLY A 36 -4.56 21.41 -20.59
N ASN A 37 -4.13 21.34 -19.34
CA ASN A 37 -3.09 20.47 -18.82
C ASN A 37 -3.74 19.46 -17.88
N GLY A 38 -3.44 18.18 -18.06
CA GLY A 38 -3.89 17.14 -17.14
C GLY A 38 -3.17 17.18 -15.79
N TYR A 39 -3.52 16.24 -14.92
CA TYR A 39 -2.96 16.10 -13.58
C TYR A 39 -2.44 14.68 -13.32
N TYR A 40 -1.59 14.55 -12.30
CA TYR A 40 -1.03 13.26 -11.88
C TYR A 40 -1.68 12.78 -10.59
N LEU A 41 -1.96 11.49 -10.54
CA LEU A 41 -2.33 10.76 -9.33
C LEU A 41 -1.23 9.75 -9.03
N ASN A 42 -0.80 9.66 -7.79
CA ASN A 42 0.12 8.63 -7.33
C ASN A 42 -0.47 7.86 -6.16
N ARG A 43 -0.26 6.56 -6.17
CA ARG A 43 -0.56 5.68 -5.04
C ARG A 43 0.70 4.95 -4.62
N PHE A 44 1.04 5.05 -3.34
CA PHE A 44 2.12 4.31 -2.72
C PHE A 44 1.56 3.30 -1.73
N LEU A 45 2.13 2.10 -1.73
CA LEU A 45 1.96 1.11 -0.67
C LEU A 45 3.35 0.78 -0.11
N GLY A 46 3.44 0.68 1.20
CA GLY A 46 4.66 0.26 1.88
C GLY A 46 4.31 -0.71 3.01
N SER A 47 4.92 -1.88 3.01
CA SER A 47 4.65 -2.92 4.00
C SER A 47 5.90 -3.46 4.66
N ALA A 48 5.71 -3.91 5.90
CA ALA A 48 6.71 -4.68 6.63
C ALA A 48 6.10 -5.97 7.15
N ASP A 49 6.81 -7.06 6.90
CA ASP A 49 6.43 -8.42 7.26
C ASP A 49 7.49 -9.01 8.18
N PHE A 50 7.17 -9.11 9.47
CA PHE A 50 8.08 -9.56 10.51
C PHE A 50 7.75 -10.98 10.95
N HIS A 51 8.70 -11.88 10.75
CA HIS A 51 8.58 -13.29 11.11
C HIS A 51 9.45 -13.57 12.33
N LEU A 52 8.83 -14.18 13.35
CA LEU A 52 9.43 -14.54 14.62
C LEU A 52 9.56 -16.07 14.69
N GLY A 53 10.64 -16.60 14.13
CA GLY A 53 10.85 -18.05 14.06
C GLY A 53 9.84 -18.73 13.14
N SER A 54 9.37 -19.91 13.51
CA SER A 54 8.38 -20.68 12.74
C SER A 54 6.92 -20.45 13.18
N SER A 55 6.69 -19.70 14.26
CA SER A 55 5.38 -19.66 14.92
C SER A 55 4.61 -18.38 14.68
N THR A 56 5.23 -17.21 14.64
CA THR A 56 4.51 -15.94 14.65
C THR A 56 4.91 -15.04 13.49
N ARG A 57 3.92 -14.42 12.86
CA ARG A 57 4.11 -13.39 11.83
C ARG A 57 3.30 -12.15 12.18
N PHE A 58 3.92 -10.97 12.06
CA PHE A 58 3.28 -9.67 12.20
C PHE A 58 3.42 -8.91 10.88
N PHE A 59 2.31 -8.45 10.32
CA PHE A 59 2.31 -7.70 9.07
C PHE A 59 1.60 -6.37 9.24
N PHE A 60 2.20 -5.31 8.70
CA PHE A 60 1.56 -4.01 8.57
C PHE A 60 1.83 -3.41 7.19
N GLU A 61 0.84 -2.71 6.64
CA GLU A 61 0.95 -1.98 5.38
C GLU A 61 0.30 -0.60 5.49
N LEU A 62 1.03 0.41 5.04
CA LEU A 62 0.58 1.78 4.92
C LEU A 62 0.29 2.10 3.44
N LYS A 63 -0.68 2.98 3.21
CA LYS A 63 -1.00 3.52 1.89
C LYS A 63 -0.95 5.05 1.89
N SER A 64 -0.63 5.61 0.73
CA SER A 64 -0.73 7.05 0.46
C SER A 64 -1.26 7.25 -0.96
N GLY A 65 -2.19 8.19 -1.13
CA GLY A 65 -2.74 8.65 -2.40
C GLY A 65 -2.53 10.17 -2.50
N LEU A 66 -1.81 10.61 -3.53
CA LEU A 66 -1.43 12.00 -3.73
C LEU A 66 -1.84 12.49 -5.11
N GLU A 67 -2.32 13.72 -5.18
CA GLU A 67 -2.65 14.42 -6.42
C GLU A 67 -1.68 15.57 -6.65
N PHE A 68 -1.29 15.75 -7.91
CA PHE A 68 -0.41 16.84 -8.32
C PHE A 68 -0.92 17.56 -9.56
N GLY A 69 -1.20 18.85 -9.39
CA GLY A 69 -1.41 19.79 -10.49
C GLY A 69 -2.83 19.84 -11.04
N ARG A 70 -3.82 19.29 -10.34
CA ARG A 70 -5.24 19.40 -10.73
C ARG A 70 -5.74 20.82 -10.55
N THR A 71 -6.29 21.39 -11.62
CA THR A 71 -6.93 22.72 -11.53
C THR A 71 -8.19 22.67 -10.68
N GLY A 72 -8.27 23.57 -9.70
CA GLY A 72 -9.31 23.56 -8.66
C GLY A 72 -8.93 22.76 -7.41
N GLY A 73 -7.73 22.17 -7.37
CA GLY A 73 -7.21 21.40 -6.24
C GLY A 73 -7.76 19.98 -6.15
N PRO A 74 -7.29 19.21 -5.16
CA PRO A 74 -7.70 17.82 -4.98
C PRO A 74 -9.18 17.75 -4.61
N ARG A 75 -9.91 16.84 -5.26
CA ARG A 75 -11.26 16.51 -4.81
C ARG A 75 -11.15 15.85 -3.43
N LEU A 76 -11.78 16.48 -2.44
CA LEU A 76 -11.78 16.01 -1.05
C LEU A 76 -12.24 14.55 -0.99
N VAL A 77 -11.50 13.71 -0.25
CA VAL A 77 -11.75 12.27 -0.06
C VAL A 77 -11.44 11.40 -1.30
N GLN A 78 -11.46 11.92 -2.53
CA GLN A 78 -11.22 11.11 -3.74
C GLN A 78 -9.79 11.17 -4.26
N ASP A 79 -9.20 12.37 -4.35
CA ASP A 79 -7.92 12.56 -5.03
C ASP A 79 -6.73 12.50 -4.07
N GLU A 80 -6.96 12.73 -2.78
CA GLU A 80 -5.90 12.77 -1.78
C GLU A 80 -6.28 12.00 -0.52
N ASP A 81 -5.44 11.03 -0.18
CA ASP A 81 -5.44 10.25 1.06
C ASP A 81 -3.99 10.15 1.54
N LYS A 82 -3.54 11.18 2.28
CA LYS A 82 -2.10 11.41 2.51
C LYS A 82 -1.39 10.24 3.17
N LEU A 83 -2.04 9.59 4.14
CA LEU A 83 -1.49 8.42 4.82
C LEU A 83 -2.59 7.72 5.61
N ASP A 84 -2.74 6.41 5.39
CA ASP A 84 -3.69 5.58 6.12
C ASP A 84 -3.17 4.13 6.25
N VAL A 85 -3.72 3.37 7.19
CA VAL A 85 -3.40 1.96 7.40
C VAL A 85 -4.20 1.12 6.41
N ASN A 86 -3.52 0.40 5.51
CA ASN A 86 -4.19 -0.46 4.55
C ASN A 86 -4.48 -1.85 5.14
N GLN A 87 -3.50 -2.45 5.80
CA GLN A 87 -3.62 -3.78 6.41
C GLN A 87 -2.80 -3.86 7.70
N LEU A 88 -3.33 -4.56 8.69
CA LEU A 88 -2.64 -4.87 9.94
C LEU A 88 -3.16 -6.20 10.47
N PHE A 89 -2.28 -7.19 10.63
CA PHE A 89 -2.67 -8.49 11.18
C PHE A 89 -1.50 -9.21 11.88
N VAL A 90 -1.87 -10.22 12.66
CA VAL A 90 -0.95 -11.14 13.32
C VAL A 90 -1.40 -12.57 13.03
N GLU A 91 -0.46 -13.43 12.63
CA GLU A 91 -0.69 -14.86 12.42
C GLU A 91 0.10 -15.68 13.45
N PHE A 92 -0.51 -16.75 13.94
CA PHE A 92 0.10 -17.70 14.87
C PHE A 92 -0.04 -19.14 14.34
N HIS A 93 1.08 -19.84 14.27
CA HIS A 93 1.19 -21.24 13.90
C HIS A 93 1.52 -22.06 15.15
N PRO A 94 0.57 -22.85 15.69
CA PRO A 94 0.84 -23.71 16.83
C PRO A 94 1.81 -24.85 16.43
N PRO A 95 2.59 -25.39 17.39
CA PRO A 95 3.48 -26.51 17.12
C PRO A 95 2.72 -27.69 16.54
N SER A 96 3.18 -28.23 15.41
CA SER A 96 2.59 -29.42 14.83
C SER A 96 3.13 -30.66 15.57
N HIS A 97 2.34 -31.74 15.67
CA HIS A 97 2.71 -32.95 16.43
C HIS A 97 4.00 -33.65 15.91
N GLY A 98 4.57 -33.21 14.78
CA GLY A 98 5.84 -33.70 14.21
C GLY A 98 7.11 -32.99 14.71
N ASP A 99 7.00 -31.86 15.43
CA ASP A 99 8.15 -31.02 15.81
C ASP A 99 8.79 -31.39 17.17
N ARG A 100 8.35 -32.49 17.81
CA ARG A 100 8.99 -32.94 19.07
C ARG A 100 10.28 -33.71 18.77
N PRO A 101 11.44 -33.32 19.32
CA PRO A 101 12.60 -34.20 19.29
C PRO A 101 12.28 -35.48 20.08
N ARG A 102 12.63 -36.63 19.50
CA ARG A 102 12.54 -37.94 20.18
C ARG A 102 13.58 -38.05 21.28
#